data_AF-A0A437R356-F1
#
_entry.id   AF-A0A437R356-F1
#
_cell.length_a   1.000
_cell.length_b   1.000
_cell.length_c   1.000
_cell.angle_alpha   90.00
_cell.angle_beta   90.00
_cell.angle_gamma   90.00
#
_symmetry.space_group_name_H-M   'P 1'
#
loop_
_entity.id
_entity.type
_entity.pdbx_description
1 polymer ?
#
loop_
_entity_poly.entity_id
_entity_poly.type
_entity_poly.pdbx_seq_one_letter_code
_entity_poly.pdbx_strand_id
1 'polypeptide(L)'
;MIPLVNEWQLQSQLNQALQTQHRADFSLWLAMLSPAVEEMAQFFPQPLDDEPKKPTLYQQLGVSPQRDYAMQHHDVELFDTQHQALVADGFSQWRLLSLLNPNPVVIKHDPKKLSADVTESLSFHTKRRMSATPVTMPTADPTLMYDMLQQMSAMNS
;
A
#
# COMPACT_ATOMS: atom_id res chain seq x y z
N MET A 1 -5.18 -15.93 -16.49
CA MET A 1 -6.36 -15.03 -16.47
C MET A 1 -5.86 -13.67 -15.98
N ILE A 2 -5.97 -12.62 -16.80
CA ILE A 2 -5.41 -11.30 -16.46
C ILE A 2 -6.35 -10.64 -15.41
N PRO A 3 -5.84 -10.24 -14.24
CA PRO A 3 -6.68 -9.67 -13.19
C PRO A 3 -7.15 -8.27 -13.56
N LEU A 4 -8.46 -8.08 -13.64
CA LEU A 4 -9.09 -6.77 -13.73
C LEU A 4 -8.97 -6.09 -12.35
N VAL A 5 -8.53 -4.84 -12.38
CA VAL A 5 -8.18 -4.03 -11.20
C VAL A 5 -8.98 -2.74 -11.23
N ASN A 6 -8.94 -2.05 -12.38
CA ASN A 6 -9.39 -0.68 -12.53
C ASN A 6 -10.22 -0.45 -13.79
N GLU A 7 -11.03 0.60 -13.75
CA GLU A 7 -11.86 1.07 -14.87
C GLU A 7 -11.05 1.33 -16.14
N TRP A 8 -9.77 1.72 -16.01
CA TRP A 8 -8.90 1.93 -17.17
C TRP A 8 -8.60 0.63 -17.94
N GLN A 9 -8.51 -0.52 -17.25
CA GLN A 9 -8.36 -1.83 -17.91
C GLN A 9 -9.64 -2.28 -18.61
N LEU A 10 -10.79 -1.70 -18.23
CA LEU A 10 -12.08 -1.92 -18.90
C LEU A 10 -12.25 -1.04 -20.14
N GLN A 11 -11.37 -0.05 -20.37
CA GLN A 11 -11.34 0.85 -21.53
C GLN A 11 -12.76 1.33 -21.93
N SER A 12 -13.31 0.76 -23.01
CA SER A 12 -14.61 1.09 -23.60
C SER A 12 -15.70 0.07 -23.27
N GLN A 13 -15.38 -1.09 -22.69
CA GLN A 13 -16.36 -2.17 -22.48
C GLN A 13 -17.44 -1.77 -21.46
N LEU A 14 -17.05 -1.03 -20.42
CA LEU A 14 -18.00 -0.47 -19.45
C LEU A 14 -18.98 0.51 -20.12
N ASN A 15 -18.46 1.42 -20.95
CA ASN A 15 -19.26 2.39 -21.69
C ASN A 15 -20.12 1.73 -22.77
N GLN A 16 -19.62 0.70 -23.43
CA GLN A 16 -20.34 -0.07 -24.44
C GLN A 16 -21.48 -0.88 -23.82
N ALA A 17 -21.28 -1.50 -22.65
CA ALA A 17 -22.35 -2.17 -21.88
C ALA A 17 -23.43 -1.17 -21.43
N LEU A 18 -23.04 0.06 -21.10
CA LEU A 18 -23.98 1.13 -20.76
C LEU A 18 -24.80 1.60 -21.98
N GLN A 19 -24.16 1.74 -23.14
CA GLN A 19 -24.82 2.11 -24.41
C GLN A 19 -25.74 1.00 -24.95
N THR A 20 -25.39 -0.27 -24.74
CA THR A 20 -26.16 -1.43 -25.20
C THR A 20 -27.24 -1.91 -24.22
N GLN A 21 -27.46 -1.19 -23.12
CA GLN A 21 -28.44 -1.52 -22.06
C GLN A 21 -28.25 -2.91 -21.40
N HIS A 22 -27.07 -3.53 -21.54
CA HIS A 22 -26.74 -4.78 -20.86
C HIS A 22 -26.37 -4.53 -19.39
N ARG A 23 -27.41 -4.29 -18.58
CA ARG A 23 -27.30 -4.00 -17.14
C ARG A 23 -26.62 -5.13 -16.35
N ALA A 24 -26.83 -6.38 -16.76
CA ALA A 24 -26.20 -7.54 -16.14
C ALA A 24 -24.68 -7.51 -16.31
N ASP A 25 -24.21 -7.29 -17.54
CA ASP A 25 -22.78 -7.22 -17.85
C ASP A 25 -22.14 -6.01 -17.15
N PHE A 26 -22.80 -4.86 -17.17
CA PHE A 26 -22.35 -3.68 -16.41
C PHE A 26 -22.18 -3.98 -14.92
N SER A 27 -23.16 -4.65 -14.29
CA SER A 27 -23.09 -5.00 -12.87
C SER A 27 -21.98 -6.01 -12.56
N LEU A 28 -21.70 -6.93 -13.50
CA LEU A 28 -20.60 -7.88 -13.39
C LEU A 28 -19.25 -7.18 -13.49
N TRP A 29 -19.06 -6.28 -14.45
CA TRP A 29 -17.84 -5.49 -14.59
C TRP A 29 -17.56 -4.66 -13.34
N LEU A 30 -18.60 -4.05 -12.76
CA LEU A 30 -18.49 -3.27 -11.54
C LEU A 30 -18.15 -4.15 -10.33
N ALA A 31 -18.70 -5.36 -10.25
CA ALA A 31 -18.37 -6.33 -9.20
C ALA A 31 -16.93 -6.88 -9.29
N MET A 32 -16.32 -6.84 -10.48
CA MET A 32 -14.93 -7.25 -10.71
C MET A 32 -13.90 -6.14 -10.41
N LEU A 33 -14.35 -4.90 -10.21
CA LEU A 33 -13.48 -3.80 -9.82
C LEU A 33 -13.07 -3.94 -8.36
N SER A 34 -11.83 -3.53 -8.07
CA SER A 34 -11.35 -3.53 -6.70
C SER A 34 -12.06 -2.43 -5.90
N PRO A 35 -12.56 -2.74 -4.68
CA PRO A 35 -13.12 -1.72 -3.79
C PRO A 35 -12.04 -0.85 -3.13
N ALA A 36 -10.76 -1.17 -3.34
CA ALA A 36 -9.65 -0.44 -2.74
C ALA A 36 -9.50 0.93 -3.40
N VAL A 37 -9.76 1.99 -2.63
CA VAL A 37 -9.65 3.39 -3.07
C VAL A 37 -8.27 3.71 -3.64
N GLU A 38 -7.20 3.17 -3.03
CA GLU A 38 -5.81 3.33 -3.47
C GLU A 38 -5.55 2.77 -4.87
N GLU A 39 -6.34 1.79 -5.32
CA GLU A 39 -6.17 1.21 -6.65
C GLU A 39 -6.93 2.03 -7.70
N MET A 40 -7.94 2.82 -7.33
CA MET A 40 -8.72 3.60 -8.30
C MET A 40 -7.83 4.57 -9.09
N ALA A 41 -8.12 4.72 -10.38
CA ALA A 41 -7.28 5.48 -11.30
C ALA A 41 -7.04 6.95 -10.86
N GLN A 42 -8.00 7.55 -10.15
CA GLN A 42 -7.91 8.92 -9.65
C GLN A 42 -6.90 9.11 -8.49
N PHE A 43 -6.48 8.04 -7.82
CA PHE A 43 -5.54 8.09 -6.70
C PHE A 43 -4.14 7.60 -7.06
N PHE A 44 -3.88 7.35 -8.34
CA PHE A 44 -2.53 7.06 -8.79
C PHE A 44 -1.71 8.34 -8.75
N PRO A 45 -0.70 8.44 -7.87
CA PRO A 45 0.17 9.59 -7.87
C PRO A 45 0.93 9.59 -9.20
N GLN A 46 0.77 10.66 -9.99
CA GLN A 46 1.77 10.96 -11.00
C GLN A 46 3.10 11.09 -10.27
N PRO A 47 4.19 10.46 -10.75
CA PRO A 47 5.49 10.64 -10.12
C PRO A 47 5.78 12.13 -10.12
N LEU A 48 5.73 12.76 -8.93
CA LEU A 48 6.28 14.09 -8.76
C LEU A 48 7.77 13.93 -8.99
N ASP A 49 8.29 14.62 -10.02
CA ASP A 49 9.72 14.76 -10.24
C ASP A 49 10.41 15.03 -8.90
N ASP A 50 11.50 14.29 -8.64
CA ASP A 50 12.25 14.27 -7.38
C ASP A 50 12.38 15.66 -6.73
N GLU A 51 11.39 16.04 -5.91
CA GLU A 51 11.48 17.25 -5.10
C GLU A 51 12.61 16.98 -4.09
N PRO A 52 13.60 17.89 -3.93
CA PRO A 52 14.70 17.67 -3.01
C PRO A 52 14.14 17.33 -1.63
N LYS A 53 14.48 16.13 -1.12
CA LYS A 53 14.03 15.58 0.17
C LYS A 53 14.18 16.64 1.27
N LYS A 54 13.12 17.41 1.51
CA LYS A 54 13.02 18.29 2.67
C LYS A 54 13.15 17.40 3.91
N PRO A 55 13.91 17.82 4.94
CA PRO A 55 14.00 17.04 6.16
C PRO A 55 12.58 16.82 6.68
N THR A 56 12.24 15.56 6.92
CA THR A 56 10.91 15.19 7.42
C THR A 56 10.67 15.92 8.74
N LEU A 57 9.44 16.37 9.01
CA LEU A 57 9.08 17.07 10.26
C LEU A 57 9.61 16.36 11.52
N TYR A 58 9.68 15.02 11.50
CA TYR A 58 10.30 14.20 12.53
C TYR A 58 11.76 14.57 12.84
N GLN A 59 12.58 14.84 11.81
CA GLN A 59 13.97 15.28 11.97
C GLN A 59 14.05 16.69 12.56
N GLN A 60 13.14 17.59 12.18
CA GLN A 60 13.11 18.96 12.70
C GLN A 60 12.65 19.02 14.17
N LEU A 61 11.75 18.11 14.56
CA LEU A 61 11.21 18.03 15.91
C LEU A 61 12.04 17.13 16.84
N GLY A 62 13.12 16.51 16.35
CA GLY A 62 13.95 15.58 17.13
C GLY A 62 13.18 14.34 17.59
N VAL A 63 12.09 13.99 16.92
CA VAL A 63 11.26 12.83 17.28
C VAL A 63 11.97 11.58 16.82
N SER A 64 12.27 10.69 17.76
CA SER A 64 12.86 9.40 17.44
C SER A 64 11.93 8.63 16.48
N PRO A 65 12.48 8.01 15.42
CA PRO A 65 11.67 7.19 14.52
C PRO A 65 10.96 6.08 15.31
N GLN A 66 9.75 5.75 14.88
CA GLN A 66 8.97 4.67 15.48
C GLN A 66 9.77 3.37 15.41
N ARG A 67 10.00 2.76 16.57
CA ARG A 67 10.72 1.49 16.72
C ARG A 67 9.95 0.38 16.01
N ASP A 68 10.67 -0.52 15.34
CA ASP A 68 10.09 -1.73 14.75
C ASP A 68 9.55 -2.67 15.85
N TYR A 69 8.53 -3.46 15.52
CA TYR A 69 7.92 -4.42 16.44
C TYR A 69 8.79 -5.67 16.64
N ALA A 70 9.78 -5.89 15.77
CA ALA A 70 10.74 -6.98 15.84
C ALA A 70 11.75 -6.83 16.99
N MET A 71 12.17 -7.96 17.54
CA MET A 71 13.34 -8.04 18.40
C MET A 71 14.60 -7.66 17.62
N GLN A 72 15.37 -6.74 18.20
CA GLN A 72 16.69 -6.34 17.73
C GLN A 72 17.76 -6.91 18.67
N HIS A 73 19.02 -6.97 18.21
CA HIS A 73 20.11 -7.54 19.00
C HIS A 73 20.31 -6.84 20.35
N HIS A 74 20.09 -5.52 20.41
CA HIS A 74 20.21 -4.73 21.62
C HIS A 74 19.08 -4.97 22.64
N ASP A 75 18.00 -5.66 22.25
CA ASP A 75 16.88 -5.93 23.15
C ASP A 75 17.21 -6.97 24.21
N VAL A 76 18.15 -7.86 23.92
CA VAL A 76 18.61 -8.87 24.88
C VAL A 76 19.24 -8.18 26.10
N GLU A 77 20.10 -7.18 25.86
CA GLU A 77 20.72 -6.40 26.93
C GLU A 77 19.71 -5.54 27.71
N LEU A 78 18.69 -5.02 27.01
CA LEU A 78 17.59 -4.31 27.65
C LEU A 78 16.77 -5.22 28.58
N PHE A 79 16.51 -6.47 28.17
CA PHE A 79 15.83 -7.44 29.02
C PHE A 79 16.63 -7.79 30.27
N ASP A 80 17.94 -7.97 30.14
CA ASP A 80 18.82 -8.22 31.29
C ASP A 80 18.79 -7.03 32.26
N THR A 81 18.83 -5.80 31.73
CA THR A 81 18.77 -4.57 32.53
C THR A 81 17.41 -4.42 33.23
N GLN A 82 16.30 -4.69 32.52
CA GLN A 82 14.96 -4.68 33.09
C GLN A 82 14.80 -5.76 34.16
N HIS A 83 15.37 -6.95 33.95
CA HIS A 83 15.36 -8.02 34.94
C HIS A 83 16.13 -7.62 36.20
N GLN A 84 17.33 -7.06 36.05
CA GLN A 84 18.10 -6.56 37.19
C GLN A 84 17.35 -5.46 37.95
N ALA A 85 16.73 -4.51 37.25
CA ALA A 85 15.92 -3.47 37.87
C ALA A 85 14.70 -4.02 38.61
N LEU A 86 14.07 -5.08 38.09
CA LEU A 86 12.97 -5.77 38.76
C LEU A 86 13.44 -6.45 40.06
N VAL A 87 14.60 -7.08 40.04
CA VAL A 87 15.17 -7.79 41.20
C VAL A 87 15.69 -6.82 42.26
N ALA A 88 16.31 -5.70 41.85
CA ALA A 88 16.94 -4.74 42.77
C ALA A 88 15.96 -3.69 43.31
N ASP A 89 15.20 -3.03 42.42
CA ASP A 89 14.39 -1.84 42.74
C ASP A 89 12.87 -2.10 42.65
N GLY A 90 12.49 -3.32 42.27
CA GLY A 90 11.11 -3.76 42.22
C GLY A 90 10.32 -3.27 40.99
N PHE A 91 9.01 -3.37 41.09
CA PHE A 91 8.11 -3.25 39.94
C PHE A 91 8.02 -1.83 39.35
N SER A 92 8.17 -0.78 40.17
CA SER A 92 8.07 0.61 39.71
C SER A 92 9.21 0.98 38.77
N GLN A 93 10.43 0.57 39.10
CA GLN A 93 11.61 0.84 38.28
C GLN A 93 11.56 0.04 36.97
N TRP A 94 11.16 -1.23 37.05
CA TRP A 94 10.92 -2.05 35.86
C TRP A 94 9.88 -1.42 34.93
N ARG A 95 8.73 -0.96 35.47
CA ARG A 95 7.66 -0.33 34.69
C ARG A 95 8.15 0.94 34.00
N LEU A 96 8.90 1.78 34.70
CA LEU A 96 9.48 2.99 34.13
C LEU A 96 10.44 2.66 32.98
N LEU A 97 11.33 1.68 33.18
CA LEU A 97 12.27 1.25 32.14
C LEU A 97 11.57 0.65 30.91
N SER A 98 10.51 -0.12 31.12
CA SER A 98 9.70 -0.70 30.03
C SER A 98 8.91 0.36 29.26
N LEU A 99 8.52 1.46 29.89
CA LEU A 99 7.83 2.57 29.22
C LEU A 99 8.81 3.47 28.45
N LEU A 100 10.02 3.69 28.97
CA LEU A 100 11.05 4.45 28.28
C LEU A 100 11.66 3.68 27.11
N ASN A 101 11.82 2.36 27.28
CA ASN A 101 12.37 1.45 26.27
C ASN A 101 11.32 0.39 25.94
N PRO A 102 10.45 0.64 24.95
CA PRO A 102 9.39 -0.29 24.60
C PRO A 102 9.98 -1.63 24.16
N ASN A 103 9.46 -2.70 24.75
CA ASN A 103 9.90 -4.06 24.47
C ASN A 103 9.43 -4.53 23.09
N PRO A 104 10.20 -5.38 22.40
CA PRO A 104 9.76 -5.97 21.16
C PRO A 104 8.54 -6.86 21.39
N VAL A 105 7.56 -6.74 20.49
CA VAL A 105 6.30 -7.49 20.56
C VAL A 105 6.46 -8.87 19.91
N VAL A 106 7.33 -8.97 18.89
CA VAL A 106 7.57 -10.20 18.14
C VAL A 106 9.06 -10.48 17.97
N ILE A 107 9.44 -11.76 18.02
CA ILE A 107 10.85 -12.19 17.85
C ILE A 107 11.37 -11.86 16.44
N LYS A 108 10.50 -11.96 15.42
CA LYS A 108 10.83 -11.61 14.04
C LYS A 108 9.61 -10.95 13.41
N HIS A 109 9.77 -9.72 12.92
CA HIS A 109 8.76 -9.11 12.07
C HIS A 109 8.90 -9.70 10.66
N ASP A 110 8.08 -10.69 10.36
CA ASP A 110 8.01 -11.29 9.03
C ASP A 110 6.68 -10.92 8.37
N PRO A 111 6.68 -9.93 7.45
CA PRO A 111 5.47 -9.49 6.77
C PRO A 111 4.84 -10.58 5.89
N LYS A 112 5.54 -11.70 5.65
CA LYS A 112 5.05 -12.84 4.87
C LYS A 112 4.52 -13.98 5.73
N LYS A 113 4.63 -13.88 7.06
CA LYS A 113 4.23 -14.95 7.99
C LYS A 113 2.77 -14.82 8.44
N LEU A 114 1.88 -14.51 7.50
CA LEU A 114 0.44 -14.70 7.69
C LEU A 114 0.13 -16.20 7.61
N SER A 115 -0.75 -16.71 8.46
CA SER A 115 -1.14 -18.13 8.42
C SER A 115 -1.85 -18.47 7.11
N ALA A 116 -1.69 -19.71 6.64
CA ALA A 116 -2.29 -20.17 5.39
C ALA A 116 -3.82 -19.92 5.37
N ASP A 117 -4.51 -20.23 6.48
CA ASP A 117 -5.95 -20.01 6.64
C ASP A 117 -6.38 -18.55 6.41
N VAL A 118 -5.59 -17.60 6.95
CA VAL A 118 -5.85 -16.18 6.78
C VAL A 118 -5.60 -15.80 5.33
N THR A 119 -4.46 -16.22 4.76
CA THR A 119 -4.14 -15.92 3.36
C THR A 119 -5.15 -16.50 2.38
N GLU A 120 -5.68 -17.69 2.63
CA GLU A 120 -6.69 -18.33 1.79
C GLU A 120 -8.04 -17.62 1.85
N SER A 121 -8.39 -17.09 3.01
CA SER A 121 -9.62 -16.32 3.24
C SER A 121 -9.57 -14.89 2.67
N LEU A 122 -8.39 -14.38 2.31
CA LEU A 122 -8.26 -13.05 1.73
C LEU A 122 -8.94 -12.95 0.36
N SER A 123 -9.52 -11.78 0.09
CA SER A 123 -10.06 -11.44 -1.22
C SER A 123 -8.98 -11.54 -2.31
N PHE A 124 -9.41 -11.80 -3.55
CA PHE A 124 -8.52 -11.89 -4.71
C PHE A 124 -7.64 -10.64 -4.87
N HIS A 125 -8.21 -9.45 -4.72
CA HIS A 125 -7.47 -8.18 -4.83
C HIS A 125 -6.43 -8.03 -3.71
N THR A 126 -6.73 -8.47 -2.49
CA THR A 126 -5.77 -8.46 -1.38
C THR A 126 -4.60 -9.41 -1.64
N LYS A 127 -4.87 -10.63 -2.15
CA LYS A 127 -3.82 -11.59 -2.52
C LYS A 127 -2.89 -11.03 -3.59
N ARG A 128 -3.45 -10.38 -4.62
CA ARG A 128 -2.68 -9.72 -5.68
C ARG A 128 -1.78 -8.61 -5.13
N ARG A 129 -2.28 -7.79 -4.21
CA ARG A 129 -1.50 -6.73 -3.53
C ARG A 129 -0.32 -7.31 -2.74
N MET A 130 -0.54 -8.41 -2.02
CA MET A 130 0.53 -9.09 -1.28
C MET A 130 1.63 -9.66 -2.19
N SER A 131 1.29 -10.10 -3.41
CA SER A 131 2.27 -10.54 -4.42
C SER A 131 3.00 -9.39 -5.13
N ALA A 132 2.79 -8.14 -4.71
CA ALA A 132 3.50 -6.95 -5.18
C ALA A 132 3.59 -6.84 -6.71
N THR A 133 2.53 -7.16 -7.44
CA THR A 133 2.45 -6.86 -8.88
C THR A 133 2.02 -5.40 -9.02
N PRO A 134 2.94 -4.45 -9.29
CA PRO A 134 2.55 -3.06 -9.47
C PRO A 134 1.66 -2.96 -10.70
N VAL A 135 0.51 -2.29 -10.55
CA VAL A 135 -0.29 -1.87 -11.69
C VAL A 135 0.46 -0.71 -12.33
N THR A 136 1.08 -0.90 -13.48
CA THR A 136 1.69 0.18 -14.21
C THR A 136 0.61 0.92 -15.00
N MET A 137 0.41 2.20 -14.70
CA MET A 137 -0.31 3.08 -15.61
C MET A 137 0.56 3.34 -16.82
N PRO A 138 0.07 3.15 -18.05
CA PRO A 138 0.73 3.73 -19.21
C PRO A 138 0.60 5.25 -19.12
N THR A 139 1.74 5.92 -19.09
CA THR A 139 1.82 7.36 -19.27
C THR A 139 1.14 7.72 -20.59
N ALA A 140 0.10 8.54 -20.54
CA ALA A 140 -0.48 9.12 -21.74
C ALA A 140 0.55 10.10 -22.31
N ASP A 141 1.24 9.70 -23.39
CA ASP A 141 2.15 10.57 -24.11
C ASP A 141 1.32 11.69 -24.79
N PRO A 142 1.46 12.96 -24.37
CA PRO A 142 0.67 14.07 -24.89
C PRO A 142 0.87 14.28 -26.40
N THR A 143 1.99 13.82 -26.94
CA THR A 143 2.30 13.90 -28.38
C THR A 143 1.37 13.00 -29.19
N LEU A 144 1.04 11.81 -28.67
CA LEU A 144 0.11 10.88 -29.32
C LEU A 144 -1.33 11.41 -29.35
N MET A 145 -1.73 12.22 -28.36
CA MET A 145 -3.05 12.86 -28.37
C MET A 145 -3.15 13.96 -29.43
N TYR A 146 -2.07 14.71 -29.64
CA TYR A 146 -2.01 15.74 -30.67
C TYR A 146 -2.09 15.14 -32.08
N ASP A 147 -1.37 14.04 -32.32
CA ASP A 147 -1.41 13.32 -33.60
C ASP A 147 -2.80 12.72 -33.90
N MET A 148 -3.47 12.18 -32.88
CA MET A 148 -4.85 11.69 -33.03
C MET A 148 -5.83 12.82 -33.38
N LEU A 149 -5.72 13.98 -32.73
CA LEU A 149 -6.56 15.13 -33.03
C LEU A 149 -6.32 15.65 -34.46
N GLN A 150 -5.07 15.66 -34.92
CA GLN A 150 -4.75 16.02 -36.31
C GLN A 150 -5.36 15.02 -37.30
N GLN A 151 -5.24 13.72 -37.07
CA GLN A 151 -5.85 12.70 -37.94
C GLN A 151 -7.37 12.83 -38.00
N MET A 152 -8.04 13.09 -36.87
CA MET A 152 -9.49 13.29 -36.84
C MET A 152 -9.92 14.57 -37.56
N SER A 153 -9.12 15.64 -37.47
CA SER A 153 -9.39 16.89 -38.20
C SER A 153 -9.21 16.72 -39.72
N ALA A 154 -8.23 15.92 -40.14
CA ALA A 154 -7.97 15.62 -41.54
C ALA A 154 -9.03 14.69 -42.16
N MET A 155 -9.71 13.89 -41.35
CA MET A 155 -10.74 12.93 -41.80
C MET A 155 -12.15 13.55 -41.87
N ASN A 156 -12.34 14.73 -41.26
CA ASN A 156 -13.57 15.54 -41.33
C ASN A 156 -13.46 16.72 -42.32
N SER A 157 -12.40 16.75 -43.14
CA SER A 157 -12.19 17.69 -44.26
C SER A 157 -12.35 16.95 -45.59
#